data_AF-A0A712HQ03-F1
#
_entry.id   AF-A0A712HQ03-F1
#
_cell.length_a   1.000
_cell.length_b   1.000
_cell.length_c   1.000
_cell.angle_alpha   90.00
_cell.angle_beta   90.00
_cell.angle_gamma   90.00
#
_symmetry.space_group_name_H-M   'P 1'
#
loop_
_entity.id
_entity.type
_entity.pdbx_description
1 polymer ?
#
loop_
_entity_poly.entity_id
_entity_poly.type
_entity_poly.pdbx_seq_one_letter_code
_entity_poly.pdbx_strand_id
1 'polypeptide(L)'
;VAGYFGGLVDNIIMRVVDIMLALPSLLLALVLVAIFGPSIGNAALALTFVALPHYVRLTRAAVLVEVNRDYVTASRVAGAGAMRQMFVNIFPNCLAPLIVQASLGFSNAILDMAALGFLGMGAQPPTPEWGTMLSDVLQFAQSAWWVVTFPGLAILLTVLAFNLMGDGLRDALDPKLKQ
;
A
#
# COMPACT_ATOMS: atom_id res chain seq x y z
N VAL A 1 9.21 -15.55 3.50
CA VAL A 1 8.98 -16.82 4.23
C VAL A 1 7.89 -17.65 3.55
N ALA A 2 6.64 -17.17 3.48
CA ALA A 2 5.51 -17.84 2.81
C ALA A 2 5.87 -18.38 1.40
N GLY A 3 6.33 -17.52 0.49
CA GLY A 3 6.68 -17.93 -0.87
C GLY A 3 7.96 -18.78 -1.03
N TYR A 4 8.85 -18.80 -0.03
CA TYR A 4 10.14 -19.54 -0.12
C TYR A 4 10.04 -20.95 0.47
N PHE A 5 9.37 -21.09 1.63
CA PHE A 5 9.23 -22.38 2.30
C PHE A 5 7.96 -23.14 1.87
N GLY A 6 6.92 -22.43 1.40
CA GLY A 6 5.66 -23.04 1.00
C GLY A 6 4.94 -23.78 2.14
N GLY A 7 4.04 -24.70 1.76
CA GLY A 7 3.40 -25.63 2.69
C GLY A 7 2.47 -24.98 3.72
N LEU A 8 2.52 -25.47 4.96
CA LEU A 8 1.60 -25.06 6.03
C LEU A 8 1.76 -23.58 6.42
N VAL A 9 3.00 -23.08 6.43
CA VAL A 9 3.29 -21.67 6.77
C VAL A 9 2.72 -20.72 5.72
N ASP A 10 2.85 -21.07 4.44
CA ASP A 10 2.24 -20.32 3.35
C ASP A 10 0.71 -20.32 3.47
N ASN A 11 0.11 -21.48 3.69
CA ASN A 11 -1.35 -21.59 3.86
C ASN A 11 -1.87 -20.74 5.03
N ILE A 12 -1.22 -20.78 6.21
CA ILE A 12 -1.67 -19.99 7.37
C ILE A 12 -1.57 -18.49 7.08
N ILE A 13 -0.44 -18.03 6.54
CA ILE A 13 -0.24 -16.61 6.20
C ILE A 13 -1.28 -16.16 5.17
N MET A 14 -1.50 -16.96 4.13
CA MET A 14 -2.47 -16.65 3.08
C MET A 14 -3.91 -16.66 3.60
N ARG A 15 -4.27 -17.54 4.54
CA ARG A 15 -5.59 -17.51 5.19
C ARG A 15 -5.82 -16.20 5.95
N VAL A 16 -4.84 -15.71 6.70
CA VAL A 16 -4.95 -14.42 7.41
C VAL A 16 -5.11 -13.27 6.42
N VAL A 17 -4.30 -13.26 5.36
CA VAL A 17 -4.38 -12.29 4.26
C VAL A 17 -5.76 -12.31 3.60
N ASP A 18 -6.30 -13.49 3.31
CA ASP A 18 -7.61 -13.68 2.68
C ASP A 18 -8.75 -13.16 3.58
N ILE A 19 -8.65 -13.37 4.90
CA ILE A 19 -9.61 -12.84 5.88
C ILE A 19 -9.57 -11.31 5.91
N MET A 20 -8.37 -10.71 5.88
CA MET A 20 -8.23 -9.24 5.85
C MET A 20 -8.83 -8.64 4.58
N LEU A 21 -8.65 -9.30 3.42
CA LEU A 21 -9.18 -8.87 2.13
C LEU A 21 -10.68 -9.13 1.96
N ALA A 22 -11.31 -9.90 2.84
CA ALA A 22 -12.76 -10.14 2.80
C ALA A 22 -13.57 -8.88 3.17
N LEU A 23 -12.95 -7.97 3.92
CA LEU A 23 -13.54 -6.68 4.32
C LEU A 23 -13.11 -5.59 3.33
N PRO A 24 -14.00 -4.64 3.00
CA PRO A 24 -13.59 -3.42 2.29
C PRO A 24 -12.48 -2.69 3.06
N SER A 25 -11.43 -2.25 2.37
CA SER A 25 -10.24 -1.63 2.97
C SER A 25 -10.60 -0.45 3.88
N LEU A 26 -11.45 0.45 3.39
CA LEU A 26 -11.91 1.62 4.15
C LEU A 26 -12.70 1.23 5.40
N LEU A 27 -13.53 0.18 5.33
CA LEU A 27 -14.30 -0.31 6.47
C LEU A 27 -13.37 -0.88 7.54
N LEU A 28 -12.39 -1.69 7.14
CA LEU A 28 -11.40 -2.25 8.04
C LEU A 28 -10.57 -1.13 8.70
N ALA A 29 -10.16 -0.12 7.93
CA ALA A 29 -9.44 1.03 8.44
C ALA A 29 -10.28 1.81 9.47
N LEU A 30 -11.57 2.04 9.17
CA LEU A 30 -12.49 2.73 10.08
C LEU A 30 -12.62 2.01 11.43
N VAL A 31 -12.77 0.68 11.40
CA VAL A 31 -12.85 -0.15 12.62
C VAL A 31 -11.56 -0.05 13.42
N LEU A 32 -10.39 -0.12 12.77
CA LEU A 32 -9.10 -0.01 13.45
C LEU A 32 -8.92 1.36 14.11
N VAL A 33 -9.26 2.44 13.41
CA VAL A 33 -9.19 3.80 13.98
C VAL A 33 -10.21 4.01 15.09
N ALA A 34 -11.40 3.42 14.99
CA ALA A 34 -12.39 3.45 16.08
C ALA A 34 -11.87 2.78 17.36
N ILE A 35 -11.01 1.75 17.23
CA ILE A 35 -10.37 1.08 18.37
C ILE A 35 -9.20 1.92 18.90
N PHE A 36 -8.34 2.45 18.03
CA PHE A 36 -7.13 3.19 18.43
C PHE A 36 -7.41 4.64 18.85
N GLY A 37 -8.56 5.17 18.46
CA GLY A 37 -8.93 6.58 18.60
C GLY A 37 -8.52 7.42 17.39
N PRO A 38 -9.26 8.51 17.10
CA PRO A 38 -9.03 9.32 15.92
C PRO A 38 -7.76 10.16 16.04
N SER A 39 -6.80 9.93 15.14
CA SER A 39 -5.60 10.75 14.97
C SER A 39 -4.94 10.43 13.62
N ILE A 40 -4.13 11.37 13.08
CA ILE A 40 -3.34 11.11 11.85
C ILE A 40 -2.45 9.87 12.03
N GLY A 41 -1.79 9.74 13.18
CA GLY A 41 -0.89 8.62 13.46
C GLY A 41 -1.61 7.28 13.49
N ASN A 42 -2.76 7.21 14.18
CA ASN A 42 -3.56 5.99 14.26
C ASN A 42 -4.19 5.63 12.91
N ALA A 43 -4.67 6.63 12.16
CA ALA A 43 -5.16 6.44 10.80
C ALA A 43 -4.06 5.91 9.87
N ALA A 44 -2.85 6.49 9.91
CA ALA A 44 -1.71 6.01 9.13
C ALA A 44 -1.32 4.57 9.49
N LEU A 45 -1.32 4.21 10.78
CA LEU A 45 -1.06 2.84 11.23
C LEU A 45 -2.15 1.87 10.76
N ALA A 46 -3.42 2.26 10.88
CA ALA A 46 -4.55 1.47 10.41
C ALA A 46 -4.46 1.20 8.90
N LEU A 47 -4.21 2.24 8.09
CA LEU A 47 -4.03 2.12 6.64
C LEU A 47 -2.83 1.25 6.28
N THR A 48 -1.72 1.38 7.02
CA THR A 48 -0.54 0.52 6.84
C THR A 48 -0.91 -0.95 7.04
N PHE A 49 -1.64 -1.27 8.11
CA PHE A 49 -2.10 -2.63 8.40
C PHE A 49 -3.04 -3.16 7.31
N VAL A 50 -3.97 -2.33 6.85
CA VAL A 50 -4.91 -2.66 5.76
C VAL A 50 -4.20 -2.90 4.43
N ALA A 51 -3.07 -2.23 4.18
CA ALA A 51 -2.31 -2.39 2.95
C ALA A 51 -1.42 -3.66 2.93
N LEU A 52 -1.06 -4.23 4.10
CA LEU A 52 -0.18 -5.40 4.21
C LEU A 52 -0.55 -6.58 3.29
N PRO A 53 -1.84 -7.00 3.17
CA PRO A 53 -2.24 -8.10 2.30
C PRO A 53 -1.76 -7.96 0.85
N HIS A 54 -1.79 -6.74 0.30
CA HIS A 54 -1.37 -6.47 -1.07
C HIS A 54 0.13 -6.70 -1.25
N TYR A 55 0.95 -6.17 -0.32
CA TYR A 55 2.40 -6.38 -0.35
C TYR A 55 2.79 -7.84 -0.11
N VAL A 56 2.09 -8.54 0.80
CA VAL A 56 2.34 -9.97 1.06
C VAL A 56 2.08 -10.80 -0.19
N ARG A 57 0.95 -10.59 -0.87
CA ARG A 57 0.60 -11.31 -2.10
C ARG A 57 1.58 -11.02 -3.23
N LEU A 58 1.95 -9.74 -3.41
CA LEU A 58 2.89 -9.35 -4.44
C LEU A 58 4.28 -9.95 -4.21
N THR A 59 4.79 -9.84 -2.98
CA THR A 59 6.08 -10.44 -2.60
C THR A 59 6.05 -11.94 -2.80
N ARG A 60 4.97 -12.61 -2.39
CA ARG A 60 4.80 -14.07 -2.58
C ARG A 60 4.84 -14.44 -4.06
N ALA A 61 4.10 -13.73 -4.91
CA ALA A 61 4.09 -13.97 -6.35
C ALA A 61 5.49 -13.79 -6.96
N ALA A 62 6.20 -12.71 -6.62
CA ALA A 62 7.56 -12.46 -7.08
C ALA A 62 8.54 -13.56 -6.62
N VAL A 63 8.48 -13.96 -5.35
CA VAL A 63 9.33 -15.02 -4.79
C VAL A 63 9.08 -16.36 -5.48
N LEU A 64 7.83 -16.72 -5.77
CA LEU A 64 7.51 -17.97 -6.47
C LEU A 64 8.06 -18.03 -7.90
N VAL A 65 8.13 -16.88 -8.58
CA VAL A 65 8.78 -16.79 -9.89
C VAL A 65 10.30 -16.93 -9.74
N GLU A 66 10.87 -16.22 -8.76
CA GLU A 66 12.31 -16.07 -8.65
C GLU A 66 13.01 -17.31 -8.08
N VAL A 67 12.36 -18.04 -7.18
CA VAL A 67 12.92 -19.27 -6.57
C VAL A 67 13.19 -20.37 -7.60
N ASN A 68 12.52 -20.35 -8.75
CA ASN A 68 12.65 -21.33 -9.83
C ASN A 68 13.70 -20.94 -10.88
N ARG A 69 14.46 -19.85 -10.70
CA ARG A 69 15.48 -19.39 -11.64
C ARG A 69 16.81 -20.13 -11.47
N ASP A 70 17.53 -20.31 -12.58
CA ASP A 70 18.79 -21.06 -12.63
C ASP A 70 19.87 -20.52 -11.68
N TYR A 71 19.93 -19.19 -11.49
CA TYR A 71 20.91 -18.58 -10.59
C TYR A 71 20.66 -18.93 -9.11
N VAL A 72 19.39 -19.17 -8.72
CA VAL A 72 19.03 -19.64 -7.37
C VAL A 72 19.46 -21.10 -7.20
N THR A 73 19.21 -21.93 -8.21
CA THR A 73 19.66 -23.34 -8.23
C THR A 73 21.17 -23.44 -8.18
N ALA A 74 21.89 -22.67 -9.00
CA ALA A 74 23.35 -22.62 -9.01
C ALA A 74 23.91 -22.15 -7.65
N SER A 75 23.32 -21.11 -7.05
CA SER A 75 23.72 -20.64 -5.73
C SER A 75 23.47 -21.68 -4.63
N ARG A 76 22.39 -22.46 -4.73
CA ARG A 76 22.11 -23.59 -3.81
C ARG A 76 23.18 -24.67 -3.93
N VAL A 77 23.55 -25.06 -5.16
CA VAL A 77 24.60 -26.05 -5.41
C VAL A 77 25.97 -25.54 -4.92
N ALA A 78 26.22 -24.23 -5.01
CA ALA A 78 27.40 -23.58 -4.45
C ALA A 78 27.39 -23.46 -2.91
N GLY A 79 26.45 -24.10 -2.21
CA GLY A 79 26.39 -24.15 -0.74
C GLY A 79 25.73 -22.94 -0.07
N ALA A 80 25.00 -22.09 -0.79
CA ALA A 80 24.29 -20.98 -0.16
C ALA A 80 23.12 -21.48 0.70
N GLY A 81 23.17 -21.19 2.01
CA GLY A 81 22.07 -21.47 2.95
C GLY A 81 20.81 -20.63 2.67
N ALA A 82 19.68 -21.06 3.23
CA ALA A 82 18.35 -20.48 2.98
C ALA A 82 18.29 -18.96 3.21
N MET A 83 18.89 -18.46 4.30
CA MET A 83 18.90 -17.02 4.61
C MET A 83 19.65 -16.21 3.54
N ARG A 84 20.80 -16.71 3.07
CA ARG A 84 21.55 -16.06 2.00
C ARG A 84 20.76 -16.06 0.70
N GLN A 85 20.09 -17.16 0.36
CA GLN A 85 19.23 -17.21 -0.83
C GLN A 85 18.09 -16.19 -0.73
N MET A 86 17.42 -16.11 0.42
CA MET A 86 16.30 -15.20 0.61
C MET A 86 16.73 -13.74 0.50
N PHE A 87 17.75 -13.30 1.25
CA PHE A 87 18.08 -11.88 1.37
C PHE A 87 19.05 -11.35 0.32
N VAL A 88 19.91 -12.21 -0.25
CA VAL A 88 20.94 -11.79 -1.22
C VAL A 88 20.52 -12.10 -2.65
N ASN A 89 19.88 -13.24 -2.88
CA ASN A 89 19.57 -13.70 -4.24
C ASN A 89 18.14 -13.33 -4.68
N ILE A 90 17.16 -13.54 -3.81
CA ILE A 90 15.73 -13.43 -4.18
C ILE A 90 15.17 -12.04 -3.85
N PHE A 91 15.39 -11.56 -2.63
CA PHE A 91 14.79 -10.31 -2.16
C PHE A 91 15.16 -9.10 -3.04
N PRO A 92 16.43 -8.88 -3.45
CA PRO A 92 16.78 -7.75 -4.31
C PRO A 92 16.04 -7.77 -5.66
N ASN A 93 15.84 -8.96 -6.25
CA ASN A 93 15.11 -9.11 -7.51
C ASN A 93 13.58 -8.93 -7.34
N CYS A 94 13.06 -9.08 -6.12
CA CYS A 94 11.67 -8.79 -5.79
C CYS A 94 11.43 -7.30 -5.47
N LEU A 95 12.47 -6.47 -5.32
CA LEU A 95 12.31 -5.06 -4.96
C LEU A 95 11.65 -4.23 -6.05
N ALA A 96 11.94 -4.50 -7.32
CA ALA A 96 11.37 -3.73 -8.44
C ALA A 96 9.84 -3.67 -8.41
N PRO A 97 9.09 -4.80 -8.38
CA PRO A 97 7.63 -4.75 -8.28
C PRO A 97 7.15 -4.14 -6.95
N LEU A 98 7.89 -4.31 -5.85
CA LEU A 98 7.52 -3.73 -4.55
C LEU A 98 7.64 -2.20 -4.54
N ILE A 99 8.66 -1.65 -5.17
CA ILE A 99 8.86 -0.20 -5.30
C ILE A 99 7.73 0.41 -6.14
N VAL A 100 7.39 -0.23 -7.25
CA VAL A 100 6.25 0.19 -8.09
C VAL A 100 4.94 0.16 -7.31
N GLN A 101 4.67 -0.95 -6.62
CA GLN A 101 3.47 -1.08 -5.78
C GLN A 101 3.44 -0.06 -4.65
N ALA A 102 4.58 0.25 -4.04
CA ALA A 102 4.68 1.25 -2.99
C ALA A 102 4.33 2.64 -3.51
N SER A 103 4.80 3.01 -4.70
CA SER A 103 4.47 4.30 -5.30
C SER A 103 2.99 4.44 -5.59
N LEU A 104 2.36 3.41 -6.16
CA LEU A 104 0.91 3.42 -6.43
C LEU A 104 0.10 3.32 -5.12
N GLY A 105 0.59 2.56 -4.15
CA GLY A 105 -0.01 2.40 -2.84
C GLY A 105 -0.05 3.70 -2.04
N PHE A 106 0.94 4.58 -2.20
CA PHE A 106 0.97 5.88 -1.57
C PHE A 106 -0.21 6.76 -2.02
N SER A 107 -0.53 6.76 -3.32
CA SER A 107 -1.68 7.47 -3.86
C SER A 107 -3.02 7.00 -3.27
N ASN A 108 -3.17 5.68 -3.12
CA ASN A 108 -4.36 5.10 -2.47
C ASN A 108 -4.43 5.49 -0.99
N ALA A 109 -3.29 5.48 -0.29
CA ALA A 109 -3.23 5.87 1.11
C ALA A 109 -3.64 7.34 1.34
N ILE A 110 -3.31 8.25 0.41
CA ILE A 110 -3.76 9.65 0.47
C ILE A 110 -5.29 9.72 0.35
N LEU A 111 -5.88 9.01 -0.61
CA LEU A 111 -7.34 8.96 -0.79
C LEU A 111 -8.04 8.37 0.43
N ASP A 112 -7.53 7.26 0.96
CA ASP A 112 -8.09 6.61 2.14
C ASP A 112 -7.95 7.50 3.38
N MET A 113 -6.83 8.22 3.52
CA MET A 113 -6.62 9.16 4.63
C MET A 113 -7.59 10.35 4.53
N ALA A 114 -7.80 10.91 3.35
CA ALA A 114 -8.79 11.96 3.14
C ALA A 114 -10.22 11.47 3.37
N ALA A 115 -10.53 10.22 3.00
CA ALA A 115 -11.83 9.61 3.26
C ALA A 115 -12.06 9.40 4.78
N LEU A 116 -11.06 8.91 5.51
CA LEU A 116 -11.13 8.82 6.98
C LEU A 116 -11.24 10.20 7.63
N GLY A 117 -10.49 11.19 7.13
CA GLY A 117 -10.59 12.58 7.55
C GLY A 117 -11.99 13.14 7.38
N PHE A 118 -12.58 12.95 6.19
CA PHE A 118 -13.96 13.32 5.89
C PHE A 118 -14.98 12.65 6.82
N LEU A 119 -14.70 11.42 7.27
CA LEU A 119 -15.52 10.69 8.25
C LEU A 119 -15.24 11.08 9.71
N GLY A 120 -14.41 12.10 9.96
CA GLY A 120 -14.05 12.59 11.30
C GLY A 120 -12.99 11.74 12.02
N MET A 121 -12.43 10.73 11.35
CA MET A 121 -11.50 9.75 11.92
C MET A 121 -10.03 10.04 11.58
N GLY A 122 -9.77 11.14 10.87
CA GLY A 122 -8.43 11.61 10.54
C GLY A 122 -7.85 12.58 11.59
N ALA A 123 -7.21 13.62 11.08
CA ALA A 123 -6.62 14.67 11.90
C ALA A 123 -7.66 15.38 12.76
N GLN A 124 -7.29 15.66 14.01
CA GLN A 124 -8.15 16.40 14.92
C GLN A 124 -7.73 17.87 14.97
N PRO A 125 -8.66 18.82 15.17
CA PRO A 125 -8.31 20.23 15.38
C PRO A 125 -7.25 20.36 16.50
N PRO A 126 -6.22 21.21 16.33
CA PRO A 126 -6.06 22.30 15.35
C PRO A 126 -5.32 21.90 14.06
N THR A 127 -5.00 20.62 13.85
CA THR A 127 -4.21 20.20 12.69
C THR A 127 -5.04 20.25 11.39
N PRO A 128 -4.60 20.99 10.35
CA PRO A 128 -5.34 21.09 9.10
C PRO A 128 -5.25 19.79 8.29
N GLU A 129 -6.39 19.32 7.76
CA GLU A 129 -6.47 18.12 6.93
C GLU A 129 -7.56 18.32 5.86
N TRP A 130 -7.31 17.88 4.63
CA TRP A 130 -8.18 18.22 3.49
C TRP A 130 -9.52 17.47 3.51
N GLY A 131 -9.55 16.24 4.02
CA GLY A 131 -10.77 15.46 4.23
C GLY A 131 -11.73 16.11 5.22
N THR A 132 -11.23 16.50 6.40
CA THR A 132 -12.04 17.21 7.42
C THR A 132 -12.48 18.59 6.93
N MET A 133 -11.59 19.32 6.24
CA MET A 133 -11.96 20.59 5.59
C MET A 133 -13.11 20.42 4.60
N LEU A 134 -13.15 19.30 3.87
CA LEU A 134 -14.23 19.00 2.94
C LEU A 134 -15.54 18.69 3.67
N SER A 135 -15.52 17.91 4.77
CA SER A 135 -16.73 17.57 5.53
C SER A 135 -17.37 18.80 6.18
N ASP A 136 -16.56 19.72 6.71
CA ASP A 136 -17.04 20.90 7.43
C ASP A 136 -17.80 21.89 6.53
N VAL A 137 -17.47 21.90 5.23
CA VAL A 137 -17.93 22.93 4.28
C VAL A 137 -18.98 22.41 3.30
N LEU A 138 -19.33 21.12 3.36
CA LEU A 138 -20.34 20.50 2.50
C LEU A 138 -21.70 21.22 2.55
N GLN A 139 -22.11 21.68 3.72
CA GLN A 139 -23.37 22.42 3.89
C GLN A 139 -23.39 23.77 3.16
N PHE A 140 -22.21 24.33 2.86
CA PHE A 140 -22.06 25.59 2.12
C PHE A 140 -21.84 25.38 0.62
N ALA A 141 -21.92 24.15 0.11
CA ALA A 141 -21.63 23.84 -1.30
C ALA A 141 -22.47 24.67 -2.29
N GLN A 142 -23.74 24.95 -1.95
CA GLN A 142 -24.63 25.74 -2.80
C GLN A 142 -24.34 27.24 -2.72
N SER A 143 -23.92 27.75 -1.57
CA SER A 143 -23.64 29.18 -1.35
C SER A 143 -22.22 29.58 -1.73
N ALA A 144 -21.26 28.68 -1.57
CA ALA A 144 -19.84 28.93 -1.70
C ALA A 144 -19.13 27.69 -2.25
N TRP A 145 -19.46 27.33 -3.50
CA TRP A 145 -18.96 26.13 -4.19
C TRP A 145 -17.43 26.01 -4.19
N TRP A 146 -16.71 27.14 -4.18
CA TRP A 146 -15.25 27.18 -4.20
C TRP A 146 -14.63 26.55 -2.94
N VAL A 147 -15.30 26.64 -1.79
CA VAL A 147 -14.79 26.15 -0.49
C VAL A 147 -14.71 24.62 -0.47
N VAL A 148 -15.62 23.94 -1.18
CA VAL A 148 -15.59 22.49 -1.39
C VAL A 148 -14.61 22.11 -2.51
N THR A 149 -14.55 22.94 -3.56
CA THR A 149 -13.79 22.64 -4.78
C THR A 149 -12.28 22.67 -4.56
N PHE A 150 -11.75 23.62 -3.79
CA PHE A 150 -10.30 23.74 -3.60
C PHE A 150 -9.66 22.56 -2.84
N PRO A 151 -10.20 22.09 -1.69
CA PRO A 151 -9.70 20.88 -1.04
C PRO A 151 -9.80 19.65 -1.94
N GLY A 152 -10.91 19.50 -2.68
CA GLY A 152 -11.09 18.40 -3.63
C GLY A 152 -10.06 18.43 -4.77
N LEU A 153 -9.79 19.59 -5.35
CA LEU A 153 -8.75 19.77 -6.37
C LEU A 153 -7.34 19.52 -5.82
N ALA A 154 -7.05 19.94 -4.58
CA ALA A 154 -5.77 19.69 -3.94
C ALA A 154 -5.52 18.18 -3.77
N ILE A 155 -6.51 17.42 -3.28
CA ILE A 155 -6.44 15.96 -3.19
C ILE A 155 -6.24 15.36 -4.59
N LEU A 156 -7.07 15.76 -5.57
CA LEU A 156 -7.00 15.24 -6.95
C LEU A 156 -5.63 15.45 -7.58
N LEU A 157 -5.09 16.68 -7.52
CA LEU A 157 -3.79 17.01 -8.11
C LEU A 157 -2.66 16.26 -7.42
N THR A 158 -2.72 16.11 -6.09
CA THR A 158 -1.71 15.38 -5.33
C THR A 158 -1.72 13.90 -5.72
N VAL A 159 -2.90 13.28 -5.72
CA VAL A 159 -3.06 11.87 -6.12
C VAL A 159 -2.64 11.64 -7.56
N LEU A 160 -2.99 12.55 -8.48
CA LEU A 160 -2.57 12.47 -9.88
C LEU A 160 -1.06 12.56 -10.01
N ALA A 161 -0.41 13.50 -9.31
CA ALA A 161 1.04 13.66 -9.35
C ALA A 161 1.78 12.40 -8.87
N PHE A 162 1.33 11.80 -7.76
CA PHE A 162 1.93 10.56 -7.25
C PHE A 162 1.63 9.34 -8.15
N ASN A 163 0.46 9.25 -8.77
CA ASN A 163 0.17 8.21 -9.76
C ASN A 163 1.09 8.33 -10.98
N LEU A 164 1.21 9.53 -11.57
CA LEU A 164 2.09 9.76 -12.72
C LEU A 164 3.56 9.49 -12.38
N MET A 165 4.01 9.88 -11.19
CA MET A 165 5.34 9.54 -10.69
C MET A 165 5.53 8.02 -10.57
N GLY A 166 4.52 7.31 -10.07
CA GLY A 166 4.53 5.86 -9.95
C GLY A 166 4.58 5.14 -11.29
N ASP A 167 3.84 5.64 -12.28
CA ASP A 167 3.88 5.15 -13.65
C ASP A 167 5.27 5.38 -14.28
N GLY A 168 5.85 6.58 -14.11
CA GLY A 168 7.21 6.86 -14.57
C GLY A 168 8.26 5.97 -13.91
N LEU A 169 8.12 5.69 -12.61
CA LEU A 169 9.00 4.77 -11.88
C LEU A 169 8.85 3.33 -12.35
N ARG A 170 7.61 2.91 -12.65
CA ARG A 170 7.32 1.61 -13.25
C ARG A 170 7.99 1.48 -14.62
N ASP A 171 7.84 2.48 -15.47
CA ASP A 171 8.43 2.47 -16.82
C ASP A 171 9.98 2.43 -16.76
N ALA A 172 10.58 3.16 -15.82
CA ALA A 172 12.03 3.14 -15.61
C ALA A 172 12.55 1.78 -15.07
N LEU A 173 11.73 1.07 -14.30
CA LEU A 173 12.07 -0.23 -13.70
C LEU A 173 11.62 -1.42 -14.54
N ASP A 174 10.81 -1.23 -15.59
CA ASP A 174 10.37 -2.33 -16.47
C ASP A 174 11.54 -2.76 -17.38
N PRO A 175 12.07 -3.99 -17.21
CA PRO A 175 13.19 -4.47 -18.02
C PRO A 175 12.81 -4.70 -19.50
N LYS A 176 11.51 -4.71 -19.85
CA LYS A 176 11.05 -4.94 -21.23
C LYS A 176 11.29 -3.76 -22.18
N LEU A 177 11.56 -2.56 -21.67
CA LEU A 177 11.89 -1.37 -22.48
C LEU A 177 13.37 -1.32 -22.93
N LYS A 178 14.19 -2.29 -22.51
CA LYS A 178 15.62 -2.40 -22.87
C LYS A 178 15.94 -3.46 -23.93
N GLN A 179 14.93 -4.00 -24.62
CA GLN A 179 15.10 -4.92 -25.75
C GLN A 179 14.87 -4.20 -27.08
#